data_AF-A0A933NU47-F1
#
_entry.id   AF-A0A933NU47-F1
#
_cell.length_a   1.000
_cell.length_b   1.000
_cell.length_c   1.000
_cell.angle_alpha   90.00
_cell.angle_beta   90.00
_cell.angle_gamma   90.00
#
_symmetry.space_group_name_H-M   'P 1'
#
loop_
_entity.id
_entity.type
_entity.pdbx_description
1 polymer ?
#
loop_
_entity_poly.entity_id
_entity_poly.type
_entity_poly.pdbx_seq_one_letter_code
_entity_poly.pdbx_strand_id
1 'polypeptide(L)'
;MEYRYKTEVLDELARHGVRPKPTTAPEVLRDFVNDLYRFELRRLRDRLVRREIPKPEYSAHVVEARNRYRLLALKLWEWTE
;
A
#
# COMPACT_ATOMS: atom_id res chain seq x y z
N MET A 1 -24.01 -5.88 2.75
CA MET A 1 -23.60 -5.17 1.53
C MET A 1 -22.44 -5.95 0.95
N GLU A 2 -22.49 -6.29 -0.34
CA GLU A 2 -21.37 -6.92 -1.04
C GLU A 2 -20.74 -5.90 -1.97
N TYR A 3 -19.41 -5.86 -1.99
CA TYR A 3 -18.56 -5.01 -2.80
C TYR A 3 -17.91 -5.88 -3.87
N ARG A 4 -18.02 -5.45 -5.12
CA ARG A 4 -17.28 -6.02 -6.23
C ARG A 4 -16.04 -5.18 -6.46
N TYR A 5 -14.88 -5.74 -6.12
CA TYR A 5 -13.59 -5.11 -6.37
C TYR A 5 -13.16 -5.36 -7.81
N LYS A 6 -12.55 -4.34 -8.44
CA LYS A 6 -11.94 -4.51 -9.75
C LYS A 6 -10.79 -5.50 -9.68
N THR A 7 -10.60 -6.28 -10.74
CA THR A 7 -9.55 -7.29 -10.82
C THR A 7 -8.16 -6.68 -10.60
N GLU A 8 -7.85 -5.53 -11.21
CA GLU A 8 -6.53 -4.89 -11.02
C GLU A 8 -6.25 -4.52 -9.56
N VAL A 9 -7.29 -4.16 -8.80
CA VAL A 9 -7.19 -3.81 -7.39
C VAL A 9 -6.93 -5.06 -6.55
N LEU A 10 -7.63 -6.16 -6.84
CA LEU A 10 -7.41 -7.45 -6.17
C LEU A 10 -6.01 -7.99 -6.43
N ASP A 11 -5.49 -7.86 -7.66
CA ASP A 11 -4.15 -8.31 -8.03
C ASP A 11 -3.07 -7.53 -7.25
N GLU A 12 -3.21 -6.21 -7.15
CA GLU A 12 -2.25 -5.38 -6.43
C GLU A 12 -2.33 -5.62 -4.91
N LEU A 13 -3.53 -5.78 -4.35
CA LEU A 13 -3.72 -6.17 -2.95
C LEU A 13 -3.08 -7.53 -2.65
N ALA A 14 -3.21 -8.49 -3.56
CA ALA A 14 -2.61 -9.81 -3.41
C ALA A 14 -1.08 -9.76 -3.36
N ARG A 15 -0.43 -8.81 -4.07
CA ARG A 15 1.02 -8.57 -4.00
C ARG A 15 1.47 -8.11 -2.61
N HIS A 16 0.57 -7.47 -1.86
CA HIS A 16 0.79 -7.10 -0.46
C HIS A 16 0.32 -8.18 0.53
N GLY A 17 -0.10 -9.35 0.05
CA GLY A 17 -0.63 -10.44 0.87
C GLY A 17 -2.05 -10.21 1.38
N VAL A 18 -2.77 -9.24 0.81
CA VAL A 18 -4.13 -8.86 1.22
C VAL A 18 -5.15 -9.49 0.29
N ARG A 19 -6.15 -10.17 0.85
CA ARG A 19 -7.25 -10.76 0.08
C ARG A 19 -8.58 -10.36 0.71
N PRO A 20 -9.24 -9.29 0.23
CA PRO A 20 -10.51 -8.85 0.78
C PRO A 20 -11.60 -9.86 0.44
N LYS A 21 -12.59 -9.97 1.33
CA LYS A 21 -13.86 -10.65 1.01
C LYS A 21 -14.79 -9.67 0.31
N PRO A 22 -15.79 -10.13 -0.46
CA PRO A 22 -16.84 -9.27 -1.00
C PRO A 22 -17.59 -8.49 0.08
N THR A 23 -17.57 -8.92 1.34
CA THR A 23 -18.19 -8.18 2.46
C THR A 23 -17.25 -7.20 3.16
N THR A 24 -15.99 -7.09 2.71
CA THR A 24 -15.03 -6.14 3.29
C THR A 24 -15.30 -4.77 2.71
N ALA A 25 -15.42 -3.75 3.57
CA ALA A 25 -15.61 -2.39 3.11
C ALA A 25 -14.30 -1.81 2.51
N PRO A 26 -14.33 -1.16 1.34
CA PRO A 26 -13.17 -0.52 0.73
C PRO A 26 -12.44 0.46 1.65
N GLU A 27 -13.15 1.17 2.52
CA GLU A 27 -12.63 2.11 3.52
C GLU A 27 -11.67 1.39 4.48
N VAL A 28 -12.14 0.30 5.09
CA VAL A 28 -11.38 -0.51 6.05
C VAL A 28 -10.14 -1.10 5.38
N LEU A 29 -10.32 -1.58 4.15
CA LEU A 29 -9.24 -2.15 3.36
C LEU A 29 -8.17 -1.10 3.01
N ARG A 30 -8.59 0.11 2.62
CA ARG A 30 -7.68 1.21 2.31
C ARG A 30 -6.90 1.66 3.55
N ASP A 31 -7.56 1.72 4.70
CA ASP A 31 -6.89 2.06 5.96
C ASP A 31 -5.85 1.01 6.34
N PHE A 32 -6.17 -0.28 6.18
CA PHE A 32 -5.21 -1.37 6.38
C PHE A 32 -3.97 -1.22 5.46
N VAL A 33 -4.19 -0.99 4.16
CA VAL A 33 -3.09 -0.80 3.18
C VAL A 33 -2.26 0.44 3.52
N ASN A 34 -2.91 1.51 3.99
CA ASN A 34 -2.24 2.73 4.40
C ASN A 34 -1.37 2.53 5.65
N ASP A 35 -1.80 1.71 6.60
CA ASP A 35 -0.98 1.36 7.76
C ASP A 35 0.22 0.48 7.38
N LEU A 36 0.03 -0.45 6.44
CA LEU A 36 1.14 -1.23 5.86
C LEU A 36 2.16 -0.31 5.16
N TYR A 37 1.69 0.67 4.38
CA TYR A 37 2.56 1.67 3.76
C TYR A 37 3.34 2.50 4.79
N ARG A 38 2.68 2.98 5.85
CA ARG A 38 3.33 3.73 6.94
C ARG A 38 4.37 2.88 7.65
N PHE A 39 4.10 1.60 7.88
CA PHE A 39 5.06 0.67 8.46
C PHE A 39 6.32 0.55 7.59
N GLU A 40 6.16 0.38 6.27
CA GLU A 40 7.29 0.33 5.33
C GLU A 40 8.13 1.63 5.35
N LEU A 41 7.49 2.79 5.39
CA LEU A 41 8.21 4.07 5.48
C LEU A 41 8.98 4.21 6.81
N ARG A 42 8.39 3.78 7.94
CA ARG A 42 9.08 3.76 9.23
C ARG A 42 10.30 2.84 9.18
N ARG A 43 10.14 1.65 8.59
CA ARG A 43 11.25 0.71 8.40
C ARG A 43 12.36 1.30 7.54
N LEU A 44 12.04 1.99 6.44
CA LEU A 44 13.04 2.68 5.62
C LEU A 44 13.76 3.77 6.40
N ARG A 45 13.03 4.56 7.19
CA ARG A 45 13.62 5.58 8.07
C ARG A 45 14.56 4.95 9.10
N ASP A 46 14.17 3.84 9.73
CA ASP A 46 15.00 3.16 10.72
C ASP A 46 16.29 2.64 10.08
N ARG A 47 16.22 2.09 8.87
CA ARG A 47 17.41 1.67 8.09
C ARG A 47 18.33 2.84 7.76
N LEU A 48 17.77 4.00 7.40
CA LEU A 48 18.55 5.23 7.20
C LEU A 48 19.25 5.67 8.50
N VAL A 49 18.54 5.68 9.64
CA VAL A 49 19.09 6.07 10.94
C VAL A 49 20.22 5.12 11.36
N ARG A 50 20.05 3.82 11.09
CA ARG A 50 21.09 2.79 11.30
C ARG A 50 22.23 2.84 10.29
N ARG A 51 22.19 3.75 9.31
CA ARG A 51 23.17 3.90 8.21
C ARG A 51 23.28 2.66 7.32
N GLU A 52 22.26 1.82 7.29
CA GLU A 52 22.16 0.68 6.37
C GLU A 52 21.87 1.12 4.93
N ILE A 53 21.32 2.34 4.77
CA ILE A 53 21.05 2.97 3.48
C ILE A 53 21.81 4.31 3.46
N PRO A 54 22.61 4.57 2.41
CA PRO A 54 23.19 5.90 2.18
C PRO A 54 22.09 6.96 2.05
N LYS A 55 22.25 8.11 2.72
CA LYS A 55 21.26 9.21 2.68
C LYS A 55 20.85 9.63 1.25
N PRO A 56 21.75 9.68 0.24
CA PRO A 56 21.36 10.01 -1.14
C PRO A 56 20.39 8.99 -1.76
N GLU A 57 20.45 7.73 -1.35
CA GLU A 57 19.63 6.62 -1.88
C GLU A 57 18.26 6.51 -1.18
N TYR A 58 18.11 7.12 -0.01
CA TYR A 58 16.86 7.06 0.77
C TYR A 58 15.65 7.56 -0.03
N SER A 59 15.80 8.64 -0.80
CA SER A 59 14.71 9.19 -1.62
C SER A 59 14.26 8.19 -2.68
N ALA A 60 15.19 7.49 -3.34
CA ALA A 60 14.88 6.46 -4.33
C ALA A 60 14.06 5.33 -3.70
N HIS A 61 14.47 4.82 -2.53
CA HIS A 61 13.72 3.78 -1.83
C HIS A 61 12.31 4.23 -1.38
N VAL A 62 12.14 5.49 -0.99
CA VAL A 62 10.80 6.04 -0.69
C VAL A 62 9.92 6.09 -1.94
N VAL A 63 10.49 6.47 -3.09
CA VAL A 63 9.77 6.47 -4.38
C VAL A 63 9.38 5.05 -4.78
N GLU A 64 10.29 4.09 -4.66
CA GLU A 64 9.99 2.68 -4.90
C GLU A 64 8.86 2.17 -3.99
N ALA A 65 8.89 2.51 -2.69
CA ALA A 65 7.82 2.17 -1.78
C ALA A 65 6.49 2.79 -2.23
N ARG A 66 6.48 4.09 -2.59
CA ARG A 66 5.26 4.76 -3.08
C ARG A 66 4.70 4.09 -4.33
N ASN A 67 5.57 3.67 -5.26
CA ASN A 67 5.16 2.98 -6.49
C ASN A 67 4.51 1.62 -6.19
N ARG A 68 5.02 0.88 -5.19
CA ARG A 68 4.39 -0.36 -4.72
C ARG A 68 3.01 -0.12 -4.12
N TYR A 69 2.78 1.00 -3.44
CA TYR A 69 1.48 1.33 -2.84
C TYR A 69 0.64 2.29 -3.70
N ARG A 70 0.75 2.21 -5.04
CA ARG A 70 0.04 3.09 -5.98
C ARG A 70 -1.49 3.09 -5.79
N LEU A 71 -2.07 2.01 -5.27
CA LEU A 71 -3.49 1.93 -4.92
C LEU A 71 -3.94 3.06 -3.99
N LEU A 72 -3.09 3.51 -3.06
CA LEU A 72 -3.41 4.60 -2.13
C LEU A 72 -3.58 5.96 -2.81
N ALA A 73 -3.11 6.11 -4.06
CA ALA A 73 -3.34 7.30 -4.87
C ALA A 73 -4.70 7.30 -5.56
N LEU A 74 -5.36 6.15 -5.67
CA LEU A 74 -6.70 6.03 -6.26
C LEU A 74 -7.78 6.39 -5.22
N LYS A 75 -8.90 6.92 -5.69
CA LYS A 75 -10.11 7.15 -4.87
C LYS A 75 -10.84 5.84 -4.63
N LEU A 76 -11.56 5.73 -3.51
CA LEU A 76 -12.24 4.49 -3.12
C LEU A 76 -13.24 3.98 -4.15
N TRP A 77 -13.97 4.87 -4.82
CA TRP A 77 -14.90 4.49 -5.90
C TRP A 77 -14.20 3.97 -7.16
N GLU A 78 -12.88 4.14 -7.27
CA GLU A 78 -12.09 3.56 -8.36
C GLU A 78 -11.68 2.11 -8.04
N TRP A 79 -11.84 1.65 -6.80
CA TRP A 79 -11.44 0.31 -6.34
C TRP A 79 -12.51 -0.75 -6.63
N THR A 80 -13.76 -0.31 -6.70
CA THR A 80 -14.94 -1.15 -6.91
C THR A 80 -15.61 -0.84 -8.24
N GLU A 81 -16.48 -1.73 -8.71
CA GLU A 81 -17.27 -1.60 -9.93
C GLU A 81 -18.74 -1.96 -9.71
#